data_AF-A0A8I0GZV2-F1
#
_entry.id   AF-A0A8I0GZV2-F1
#
_cell.length_a   1.000
_cell.length_b   1.000
_cell.length_c   1.000
_cell.angle_alpha   90.00
_cell.angle_beta   90.00
_cell.angle_gamma   90.00
#
_symmetry.space_group_name_H-M   'P 1'
#
loop_
_entity.id
_entity.type
_entity.pdbx_description
1 polymer ?
#
loop_
_entity_poly.entity_id
_entity_poly.type
_entity_poly.pdbx_seq_one_letter_code
_entity_poly.pdbx_strand_id
1 'polypeptide(L)'
;MADSTSEVPQTLIKLEQLRIRSDIHFAVRRVLSERRRDLSANRKEIEQQVQIEAASFSGREAPVGQGHTAGGKTLDQHRKNRLAELRRHLAAIDAVDAVVAAAYEEAERTSGDVAAFKSAEAHLQKTLADWGLST
;
A
#
# COMPACT_ATOMS: atom_id res chain seq x y z
N MET A 1 43.95 -35.90 13.21
CA MET A 1 43.55 -34.76 12.37
C MET A 1 42.11 -35.03 11.97
N ALA A 2 41.16 -34.60 12.80
CA ALA A 2 39.74 -34.72 12.46
C ALA A 2 39.38 -33.44 11.72
N ASP A 3 39.04 -33.58 10.43
CA ASP A 3 38.36 -32.53 9.67
C ASP A 3 36.99 -32.31 10.30
N SER A 4 36.94 -31.44 11.31
CA SER A 4 35.71 -30.89 11.82
C SER A 4 35.23 -29.82 10.86
N THR A 5 34.73 -30.24 9.70
CA THR A 5 33.75 -29.43 8.97
C THR A 5 32.58 -29.24 9.93
N SER A 6 32.54 -28.08 10.58
CA SER A 6 31.43 -27.63 11.41
C SER A 6 30.20 -27.52 10.50
N GLU A 7 29.51 -28.63 10.27
CA GLU A 7 28.24 -28.64 9.59
C GLU A 7 27.27 -27.84 10.45
N VAL A 8 26.86 -26.68 9.94
CA VAL A 8 25.83 -25.86 10.58
C VAL A 8 24.61 -26.75 10.82
N PRO A 9 24.15 -26.91 12.08
CA PRO A 9 22.98 -27.72 12.39
C PRO A 9 21.79 -27.33 11.51
N GLN A 10 21.13 -28.31 10.88
CA GLN A 10 19.97 -28.04 10.00
C GLN A 10 18.87 -27.22 10.67
N THR A 11 18.75 -27.31 12.00
CA THR A 11 17.83 -26.51 12.80
C THR A 11 18.12 -25.00 12.68
N LEU A 12 19.38 -24.59 12.68
CA LEU A 12 19.78 -23.18 12.52
C LEU A 12 19.49 -22.69 11.10
N ILE A 13 19.69 -23.53 10.08
CA ILE A 13 19.35 -23.20 8.69
C ILE A 13 17.84 -22.96 8.56
N LYS A 14 17.01 -23.84 9.14
CA LYS A 14 15.54 -23.69 9.13
C LYS A 14 15.09 -22.43 9.87
N LEU A 15 15.72 -22.10 10.99
CA LEU A 15 15.41 -20.89 11.76
C LEU A 15 15.76 -19.62 10.98
N GLU A 16 16.93 -19.58 10.32
CA GLU A 16 17.31 -18.43 9.50
C GLU A 16 16.39 -18.28 8.29
N GLN A 17 15.97 -19.39 7.65
CA GLN A 17 14.98 -19.36 6.59
C GLN A 17 13.63 -18.80 7.07
N LEU A 18 13.17 -19.20 8.26
CA LEU A 18 11.96 -18.66 8.86
C LEU A 18 12.10 -17.17 9.24
N ARG A 19 13.27 -16.76 9.75
CA ARG A 19 13.57 -15.35 10.05
C ARG A 19 13.50 -14.49 8.79
N ILE A 20 14.19 -14.89 7.72
CA ILE A 20 14.19 -14.19 6.44
C ILE A 20 12.77 -14.05 5.90
N ARG A 21 11.95 -15.11 5.95
CA ARG A 21 10.55 -15.04 5.53
C ARG A 21 9.75 -14.05 6.38
N SER A 22 9.94 -14.08 7.71
CA SER A 22 9.28 -13.16 8.63
C SER A 22 9.64 -11.70 8.31
N ASP A 23 10.92 -11.39 8.12
CA ASP A 23 11.40 -10.05 7.78
C ASP A 23 10.80 -9.55 6.45
N ILE A 24 10.73 -10.42 5.44
CA ILE A 24 10.09 -10.12 4.15
C ILE A 24 8.60 -9.80 4.35
N HIS A 25 7.87 -10.60 5.15
CA HIS A 25 6.46 -10.32 5.43
C HIS A 25 6.25 -8.96 6.09
N PHE A 26 7.07 -8.60 7.09
CA PHE A 26 6.98 -7.29 7.74
C PHE A 26 7.28 -6.15 6.77
N ALA A 27 8.31 -6.29 5.92
CA ALA A 27 8.64 -5.30 4.90
C ALA A 27 7.51 -5.13 3.88
N VAL A 28 6.96 -6.23 3.36
CA VAL A 28 5.84 -6.21 2.41
C VAL A 28 4.62 -5.55 3.03
N ARG A 29 4.24 -5.94 4.26
CA ARG A 29 3.11 -5.36 4.99
C ARG A 29 3.28 -3.85 5.17
N ARG A 30 4.49 -3.40 5.54
CA ARG A 30 4.81 -1.99 5.70
C ARG A 30 4.63 -1.23 4.38
N VAL A 31 5.26 -1.71 3.30
CA VAL A 31 5.19 -1.06 1.98
C VAL A 31 3.76 -0.99 1.46
N LEU A 32 2.98 -2.06 1.60
CA LEU A 32 1.56 -2.07 1.20
C LEU A 32 0.75 -1.06 2.03
N SER A 33 1.00 -0.97 3.34
CA SER A 33 0.33 0.00 4.21
C SER A 33 0.67 1.46 3.86
N GLU A 34 1.94 1.74 3.55
CA GLU A 34 2.40 3.06 3.10
C GLU A 34 1.73 3.41 1.77
N ARG A 35 1.72 2.47 0.82
CA ARG A 35 1.07 2.67 -0.48
C ARG A 35 -0.42 2.96 -0.37
N ARG A 36 -1.15 2.31 0.54
CA ARG A 36 -2.58 2.62 0.77
C ARG A 36 -2.79 4.01 1.35
N ARG A 37 -1.89 4.48 2.23
CA ARG A 37 -1.95 5.86 2.74
C ARG A 37 -1.75 6.86 1.61
N ASP A 38 -0.78 6.63 0.74
CA ASP A 38 -0.52 7.49 -0.42
C ASP A 38 -1.73 7.53 -1.38
N LEU A 39 -2.30 6.36 -1.69
CA LEU A 39 -3.50 6.28 -2.53
C LEU A 39 -4.68 7.02 -1.89
N SER A 40 -4.87 6.89 -0.57
CA SER A 40 -5.90 7.63 0.15
C SER A 40 -5.67 9.15 0.12
N ALA A 41 -4.42 9.59 0.23
CA ALA A 41 -4.08 11.02 0.13
C ALA A 41 -4.37 11.55 -1.28
N ASN A 42 -3.92 10.84 -2.32
CA ASN A 42 -4.16 11.19 -3.72
C ASN A 42 -5.67 11.22 -4.02
N ARG A 43 -6.43 10.25 -3.51
CA ARG A 43 -7.89 10.19 -3.66
C ARG A 43 -8.55 11.46 -3.10
N LYS A 44 -8.17 11.87 -1.88
CA LYS A 44 -8.68 13.09 -1.24
C LYS A 44 -8.34 14.35 -2.04
N GLU A 45 -7.13 14.44 -2.57
CA GLU A 45 -6.70 15.57 -3.41
C GLU A 45 -7.56 15.66 -4.67
N ILE A 46 -7.78 14.54 -5.37
CA ILE A 46 -8.62 14.52 -6.58
C ILE A 46 -10.09 14.80 -6.23
N GLU A 47 -10.60 14.29 -5.12
CA GLU A 47 -11.96 14.64 -4.65
C GLU A 47 -12.11 16.14 -4.40
N GLN A 48 -11.10 16.78 -3.79
CA GLN A 48 -11.09 18.24 -3.63
C GLN A 48 -11.08 18.95 -4.97
N GLN A 49 -10.27 18.50 -5.95
CA GLN A 49 -10.28 19.07 -7.29
C GLN A 49 -11.64 18.92 -7.98
N VAL A 50 -12.30 17.75 -7.84
CA VAL A 50 -13.66 17.54 -8.35
C VAL A 50 -14.64 18.51 -7.70
N GLN A 51 -14.55 18.74 -6.39
CA GLN A 51 -15.41 19.70 -5.69
C GLN A 51 -15.15 21.14 -6.14
N ILE A 52 -13.90 21.55 -6.35
CA ILE A 52 -13.55 22.88 -6.84
C ILE A 52 -14.09 23.11 -8.26
N GLU A 53 -13.88 22.13 -9.15
CA GLU A 53 -14.37 22.19 -10.53
C GLU A 53 -15.91 22.15 -10.58
N ALA A 54 -16.55 21.38 -9.70
CA ALA A 54 -18.00 21.33 -9.58
C ALA A 54 -18.60 22.58 -8.90
N ALA A 55 -17.92 23.19 -7.93
CA ALA A 55 -18.38 24.42 -7.28
C ALA A 55 -18.27 25.62 -8.24
N SER A 56 -17.23 25.61 -9.09
CA SER A 56 -17.07 26.56 -10.20
C SER A 56 -18.23 26.51 -11.22
N PHE A 57 -19.08 25.47 -11.18
CA PHE A 57 -20.33 25.35 -11.94
C PHE A 57 -21.50 26.16 -11.35
N SER A 58 -21.46 26.46 -10.04
CA SER A 58 -22.53 27.21 -9.33
C SER A 58 -22.36 28.73 -9.36
N GLY A 59 -21.21 29.21 -9.84
CA GLY A 59 -20.92 30.62 -10.04
C GLY A 59 -21.67 31.16 -11.26
N ARG A 60 -22.80 31.83 -11.02
CA ARG A 60 -23.56 32.67 -11.96
C ARG A 60 -22.63 33.35 -12.96
N GLU A 61 -22.84 33.08 -14.26
CA GLU A 61 -22.23 33.86 -15.33
C GLU A 61 -22.41 35.35 -15.01
N ALA A 62 -21.30 36.09 -14.85
CA ALA A 62 -21.37 37.54 -14.86
C ALA A 62 -22.09 37.94 -16.16
N PRO A 63 -23.02 38.93 -16.14
CA PRO A 63 -23.73 39.34 -17.34
C PRO A 63 -22.72 39.96 -18.31
N VAL A 64 -22.16 39.14 -19.20
CA VAL A 64 -21.27 39.58 -20.25
C VAL A 64 -22.17 40.26 -21.28
N GLY A 65 -21.93 41.55 -21.50
CA GLY A 65 -22.59 42.31 -22.55
C GLY A 65 -22.53 41.58 -23.89
N GLN A 66 -23.60 41.75 -24.67
CA GLN A 66 -23.81 41.16 -25.99
C GLN A 66 -22.53 41.16 -26.86
N GLY A 67 -21.92 39.99 -27.02
CA GLY A 67 -20.77 39.79 -27.91
C GLY A 67 -20.23 38.36 -27.85
N HIS A 68 -20.62 37.54 -28.83
CA HIS A 68 -20.08 36.20 -29.16
C HIS A 68 -20.32 35.04 -28.18
N THR A 69 -21.44 34.32 -28.39
CA THR A 69 -21.83 33.05 -27.75
C THR A 69 -21.01 31.81 -28.16
N ALA A 70 -19.86 31.99 -28.83
CA ALA A 70 -18.99 30.89 -29.24
C ALA A 70 -18.03 30.42 -28.12
N GLY A 71 -17.62 31.31 -27.21
CA GLY A 71 -16.67 31.01 -26.13
C GLY A 71 -17.29 30.30 -24.91
N GLY A 72 -18.57 30.52 -24.60
CA GLY A 72 -19.24 29.88 -23.45
C GLY A 72 -19.44 28.38 -23.64
N LYS A 73 -19.80 27.95 -24.85
CA LYS A 73 -19.99 26.52 -25.18
C LYS A 73 -18.68 25.73 -25.15
N THR A 74 -17.57 26.34 -25.56
CA THR A 74 -16.25 25.71 -25.53
C THR A 74 -15.69 25.60 -24.12
N LEU A 75 -15.93 26.61 -23.26
CA LEU A 75 -15.58 26.57 -21.84
C LEU A 75 -16.38 25.49 -21.08
N ASP A 76 -17.67 25.38 -21.32
CA ASP A 76 -18.50 24.33 -20.71
C ASP A 76 -18.09 22.92 -21.16
N GLN A 77 -17.75 22.75 -22.45
CA GLN A 77 -17.25 21.47 -22.94
C GLN A 77 -15.89 21.12 -22.32
N HIS A 78 -14.98 22.10 -22.22
CA HIS A 78 -13.69 21.93 -21.57
C HIS A 78 -13.85 21.50 -20.10
N ARG A 79 -14.75 22.16 -19.35
CA ARG A 79 -15.04 21.82 -17.95
C ARG A 79 -15.67 20.44 -17.78
N LYS A 80 -16.64 20.07 -18.64
CA LYS A 80 -17.21 18.69 -18.65
C LYS A 80 -16.14 17.64 -18.91
N ASN A 81 -15.24 17.90 -19.85
CA ASN A 81 -14.12 17.01 -20.14
C ASN A 81 -13.19 16.88 -18.92
N ARG A 82 -12.89 17.98 -18.23
CA ARG A 82 -12.05 17.98 -17.03
C ARG A 82 -12.67 17.19 -15.88
N LEU A 83 -13.96 17.38 -15.60
CA LEU A 83 -14.67 16.59 -14.59
C LEU A 83 -14.71 15.10 -14.93
N ALA A 84 -14.89 14.75 -16.21
CA ALA A 84 -14.84 13.37 -16.66
C ALA A 84 -13.44 12.75 -16.48
N GLU A 85 -12.39 13.50 -16.76
CA GLU A 85 -10.99 13.11 -16.54
C GLU A 85 -10.72 12.85 -15.05
N LEU A 86 -11.07 13.78 -14.16
CA LEU A 86 -10.90 13.63 -12.72
C LEU A 86 -11.65 12.39 -12.17
N ARG A 87 -12.87 12.14 -12.65
CA ARG A 87 -13.63 10.93 -12.29
C ARG A 87 -12.95 9.64 -12.75
N ARG A 88 -12.35 9.64 -13.94
CA ARG A 88 -11.56 8.49 -14.41
C ARG A 88 -10.32 8.27 -13.55
N HIS A 89 -9.68 9.35 -13.10
CA HIS A 89 -8.54 9.23 -12.16
C HIS A 89 -8.96 8.66 -10.81
N LEU A 90 -10.11 9.08 -10.25
CA LEU A 90 -10.65 8.46 -9.04
C LEU A 90 -10.88 6.96 -9.22
N ALA A 91 -11.54 6.56 -10.31
CA ALA A 91 -11.76 5.14 -10.60
C ALA A 91 -10.45 4.35 -10.75
N ALA A 92 -9.42 4.96 -11.34
CA ALA A 92 -8.10 4.34 -11.44
C ALA A 92 -7.43 4.17 -10.07
N ILE A 93 -7.52 5.16 -9.18
CA ILE A 93 -7.00 5.06 -7.80
C ILE A 93 -7.75 3.96 -7.04
N ASP A 94 -9.07 3.92 -7.11
CA ASP A 94 -9.88 2.92 -6.44
C ASP A 94 -9.54 1.50 -6.93
N ALA A 95 -9.30 1.33 -8.24
CA ALA A 95 -8.87 0.05 -8.80
C ALA A 95 -7.48 -0.38 -8.27
N VAL A 96 -6.54 0.56 -8.13
CA VAL A 96 -5.21 0.27 -7.57
C VAL A 96 -5.31 -0.04 -6.07
N ASP A 97 -6.12 0.69 -5.30
CA ASP A 97 -6.32 0.40 -3.87
C ASP A 97 -6.91 -0.99 -3.67
N ALA A 98 -7.84 -1.44 -4.52
CA ALA A 98 -8.38 -2.79 -4.47
C ALA A 98 -7.30 -3.87 -4.67
N VAL A 99 -6.37 -3.67 -5.61
CA VAL A 99 -5.22 -4.58 -5.83
C VAL A 99 -4.30 -4.60 -4.62
N VAL A 100 -3.99 -3.43 -4.04
CA VAL A 100 -3.11 -3.32 -2.87
C VAL A 100 -3.78 -3.93 -1.63
N ALA A 101 -5.09 -3.77 -1.47
CA ALA A 101 -5.87 -4.38 -0.40
C ALA A 101 -5.85 -5.91 -0.51
N ALA A 102 -6.08 -6.46 -1.72
CA ALA A 102 -5.98 -7.90 -1.96
C ALA A 102 -4.57 -8.45 -1.66
N ALA A 103 -3.52 -7.73 -2.08
CA ALA A 103 -2.14 -8.10 -1.77
C ALA A 103 -1.84 -8.05 -0.25
N TYR A 104 -2.45 -7.11 0.47
CA TYR A 104 -2.32 -7.01 1.93
C TYR A 104 -2.98 -8.20 2.62
N GLU A 105 -4.20 -8.57 2.22
CA GLU A 105 -4.91 -9.74 2.76
C GLU A 105 -4.16 -11.05 2.44
N GLU A 106 -3.59 -11.17 1.25
CA GLU A 106 -2.73 -12.29 0.87
C GLU A 106 -1.48 -12.39 1.76
N ALA A 107 -0.82 -11.26 2.02
CA ALA A 107 0.34 -11.20 2.90
C ALA A 107 0.00 -11.57 4.35
N GLU A 108 -1.17 -11.17 4.86
CA GLU A 108 -1.65 -11.55 6.19
C GLU A 108 -1.99 -13.04 6.26
N ARG A 109 -2.62 -13.61 5.22
CA ARG A 109 -2.96 -15.05 5.21
C ARG A 109 -1.72 -15.94 5.15
N THR A 110 -0.69 -15.49 4.45
CA THR A 110 0.60 -16.20 4.33
C THR A 110 1.53 -15.94 5.52
N SER A 111 1.17 -15.00 6.42
CA SER A 111 1.96 -14.66 7.61
C SER A 111 2.02 -15.76 8.68
N GLY A 112 1.34 -16.91 8.51
CA GLY A 112 1.42 -18.06 9.40
C GLY A 112 2.86 -18.50 9.70
N ASP A 113 3.79 -18.26 8.76
CA ASP A 113 5.23 -18.47 8.92
C ASP A 113 5.85 -17.59 10.03
N VAL A 114 5.30 -16.41 10.33
CA VAL A 114 5.76 -15.48 11.38
C VAL A 114 5.41 -15.98 12.78
N ALA A 115 4.19 -16.49 12.98
CA ALA A 115 3.79 -17.06 14.27
C ALA A 115 4.59 -18.34 14.56
N ALA A 116 4.81 -19.16 13.52
CA ALA A 116 5.69 -20.32 13.60
C ALA A 116 7.15 -19.93 13.90
N PHE A 117 7.67 -18.87 13.27
CA PHE A 117 8.99 -18.32 13.58
C PHE A 117 9.09 -17.88 15.04
N LYS A 118 8.18 -17.06 15.55
CA LYS A 118 8.20 -16.61 16.96
C LYS A 118 8.13 -17.77 17.95
N SER A 119 7.33 -18.80 17.65
CA SER A 119 7.28 -20.00 18.47
C SER A 119 8.57 -20.80 18.42
N ALA A 120 9.20 -20.92 17.25
CA ALA A 120 10.47 -21.61 17.07
C ALA A 120 11.64 -20.84 17.70
N GLU A 121 11.64 -19.52 17.60
CA GLU A 121 12.58 -18.60 18.25
C GLU A 121 12.46 -18.68 19.78
N ALA A 122 11.24 -18.61 20.32
CA ALA A 122 11.01 -18.74 21.77
C ALA A 122 11.46 -20.12 22.29
N HIS A 123 11.18 -21.19 21.53
CA HIS A 123 11.65 -22.53 21.87
C HIS A 123 13.18 -22.64 21.84
N LEU A 124 13.84 -22.01 20.85
CA LEU A 124 15.30 -21.97 20.76
C LEU A 124 15.91 -21.18 21.93
N GLN A 125 15.39 -19.99 22.24
CA GLN A 125 15.85 -19.17 23.37
C GLN A 125 15.73 -19.96 24.67
N LYS A 126 14.61 -20.65 24.88
CA LYS A 126 14.43 -21.55 26.02
C LYS A 126 15.47 -22.68 26.03
N THR A 127 15.70 -23.33 24.90
CA THR A 127 16.68 -24.43 24.79
C THR A 127 18.11 -23.95 25.08
N LEU A 128 18.47 -22.75 24.60
CA LEU A 128 19.78 -22.14 24.86
C LEU A 128 19.94 -21.75 26.33
N ALA A 129 18.88 -21.24 26.97
CA ALA A 129 18.86 -20.95 28.40
C ALA A 129 18.97 -22.23 29.24
N ASP A 130 18.24 -23.29 28.87
CA ASP A 130 18.29 -24.61 29.53
C ASP A 130 19.70 -25.25 29.41
N TRP A 131 20.46 -24.91 28.37
CA TRP A 131 21.86 -25.34 28.19
C TRP A 131 22.90 -24.40 28.82
N GLY A 132 22.48 -23.30 29.44
CA GLY A 132 23.39 -22.29 30.01
C GLY A 132 24.20 -21.52 28.97
N LEU A 133 23.75 -21.50 27.71
CA LEU A 133 24.40 -20.83 26.58
C LEU A 133 23.77 -19.46 26.26
N SER A 134 22.69 -19.11 26.96
CA SER A 134 22.05 -17.80 26.90
C SER A 134 22.36 -17.05 28.19
N THR A 135 22.97 -15.86 28.09
CA THR A 135 23.16 -14.91 29.20
C THR A 135 21.92 -14.08 29.47
#